data_AF-A0A381TSE2-F1
#
_entry.id   AF-A0A381TSE2-F1
#
_cell.length_a   1.000
_cell.length_b   1.000
_cell.length_c   1.000
_cell.angle_alpha   90.00
_cell.angle_beta   90.00
_cell.angle_gamma   90.00
#
_symmetry.space_group_name_H-M   'P 1'
#
loop_
_entity.id
_entity.type
_entity.pdbx_description
1 polymer ?
#
loop_
_entity_poly.entity_id
_entity_poly.type
_entity_poly.pdbx_seq_one_letter_code
_entity_poly.pdbx_strand_id
1 'polypeptide(L)'
;MEEEIIPFQVSKGMVILGSFTGQEEDDLYIWIRRFENEEEREKLYEAVYESDTWKNDIAPKIPAMMDRSKIVVRRIEASSRSVIQ
;
A
#
# COMPACT_ATOMS: atom_id res chain seq x y z
N MET A 1 -5.95 5.94 5.90
CA MET A 1 -5.22 4.75 5.40
C MET A 1 -5.94 3.45 5.77
N GLU A 2 -6.10 3.16 7.05
CA GLU A 2 -6.65 1.89 7.57
C GLU A 2 -8.13 1.66 7.29
N GLU A 3 -8.91 2.72 7.18
CA GLU A 3 -10.37 2.61 7.03
C GLU A 3 -10.83 2.50 5.58
N GLU A 4 -10.04 3.01 4.62
CA GLU A 4 -10.44 3.06 3.20
C GLU A 4 -9.45 2.34 2.28
N ILE A 5 -8.18 2.73 2.28
CA ILE A 5 -7.19 2.30 1.27
C ILE A 5 -6.77 0.85 1.47
N ILE A 6 -6.39 0.49 2.70
CA ILE A 6 -5.97 -0.88 3.04
C ILE A 6 -7.12 -1.89 2.81
N PRO A 7 -8.34 -1.66 3.34
CA PRO A 7 -9.47 -2.57 3.09
C PRO A 7 -9.78 -2.72 1.61
N PHE A 8 -9.71 -1.64 0.83
CA PHE A 8 -9.91 -1.71 -0.62
C PHE A 8 -8.84 -2.57 -1.30
N GLN A 9 -7.56 -2.36 -0.98
CA GLN A 9 -6.46 -3.16 -1.53
C GLN A 9 -6.60 -4.66 -1.18
N VAL A 10 -6.95 -4.96 0.07
CA VAL A 10 -7.22 -6.33 0.54
C VAL A 10 -8.40 -6.93 -0.22
N SER A 11 -9.47 -6.18 -0.46
CA SER A 11 -10.63 -6.66 -1.23
C SER A 11 -10.31 -7.02 -2.69
N LYS A 12 -9.22 -6.46 -3.24
CA LYS A 12 -8.70 -6.81 -4.58
C LYS A 12 -7.68 -7.95 -4.57
N GLY A 13 -7.35 -8.48 -3.39
CA GLY A 13 -6.42 -9.61 -3.22
C GLY A 13 -5.00 -9.21 -2.83
N MET A 14 -4.70 -7.92 -2.58
CA MET A 14 -3.38 -7.55 -2.06
C MET A 14 -3.18 -8.06 -0.64
N VAL A 15 -2.01 -8.64 -0.39
CA VAL A 15 -1.59 -9.07 0.95
C VAL A 15 -0.84 -7.93 1.64
N ILE A 16 -1.42 -7.40 2.71
CA ILE A 16 -0.77 -6.40 3.58
C ILE A 16 -0.07 -7.14 4.71
N LEU A 17 1.26 -7.04 4.76
CA LEU A 17 2.09 -7.71 5.78
C LEU A 17 2.10 -6.97 7.12
N GLY A 18 1.84 -5.67 7.08
CA GLY A 18 1.77 -4.84 8.27
C GLY A 18 1.55 -3.38 7.94
N SER A 19 1.00 -2.66 8.91
CA SER A 19 0.86 -1.21 8.91
C SER A 19 1.33 -0.66 10.26
N PHE A 20 2.03 0.48 10.22
CA PHE A 20 2.73 1.04 11.36
C PHE A 20 2.63 2.57 11.33
N THR A 21 2.55 3.19 12.51
CA THR A 21 2.69 4.62 12.71
C THR A 21 4.03 4.92 13.39
N GLY A 22 4.58 6.11 13.19
CA GLY A 22 5.76 6.57 13.92
C GLY A 22 5.48 6.70 15.42
N GLN A 23 6.48 6.42 16.26
CA GLN A 23 6.43 6.72 17.70
C GLN A 23 6.91 8.14 18.02
N GLU A 24 7.86 8.65 17.24
CA GLU A 24 8.46 9.98 17.39
C GLU A 24 8.09 10.93 16.23
N GLU A 25 7.40 10.40 15.21
CA GLU A 25 7.10 11.06 13.95
C GLU A 25 5.58 10.99 13.72
N ASP A 26 4.88 12.07 14.10
CA ASP A 26 3.42 12.13 14.09
C ASP A 26 2.82 12.00 12.67
N ASP A 27 3.60 12.30 11.62
CA ASP A 27 3.19 12.22 10.22
C ASP A 27 3.73 10.99 9.48
N LEU A 28 4.41 10.06 10.17
CA LEU A 28 4.91 8.83 9.57
C LEU A 28 3.86 7.73 9.57
N TYR A 29 3.57 7.22 8.38
CA TYR A 29 2.79 6.00 8.20
C TYR A 29 3.53 5.04 7.25
N ILE A 30 3.76 3.81 7.69
CA ILE A 30 4.44 2.76 6.92
C ILE A 30 3.48 1.60 6.73
N TRP A 31 3.40 1.07 5.51
CA TRP A 31 2.73 -0.20 5.26
C TRP A 31 3.52 -1.04 4.26
N ILE A 32 3.44 -2.36 4.44
CA ILE A 32 4.17 -3.33 3.63
C ILE A 32 3.18 -4.19 2.89
N ARG A 33 3.43 -4.39 1.59
CA ARG A 33 2.63 -5.23 0.70
C ARG A 33 3.49 -6.34 0.14
N ARG A 34 2.94 -7.55 0.14
CA ARG A 34 3.58 -8.72 -0.47
C ARG A 34 2.94 -9.03 -1.82
N PHE A 35 3.80 -9.41 -2.76
CA PHE A 35 3.43 -9.99 -4.04
C PHE A 35 4.19 -11.29 -4.19
N GLU A 36 3.56 -12.31 -4.75
CA GLU A 36 4.17 -13.60 -5.05
C GLU A 36 5.27 -13.46 -6.11
N ASN A 37 5.05 -12.60 -7.10
CA ASN A 37 5.98 -12.31 -8.18
C ASN A 37 5.60 -10.99 -8.87
N GLU A 38 6.40 -10.59 -9.87
CA GLU A 38 6.17 -9.34 -10.60
C GLU A 38 4.87 -9.34 -11.40
N GLU A 39 4.47 -10.47 -11.98
CA GLU A 39 3.24 -10.57 -12.77
C GLU A 39 2.01 -10.38 -11.88
N GLU A 40 1.99 -10.99 -10.68
CA GLU A 40 0.93 -10.77 -9.71
C GLU A 40 0.89 -9.30 -9.25
N ARG A 41 2.06 -8.69 -9.03
CA ARG A 41 2.15 -7.27 -8.68
C ARG A 41 1.49 -6.40 -9.73
N GLU A 42 1.80 -6.61 -11.01
CA GLU A 42 1.21 -5.85 -12.12
C GLU A 42 -0.30 -6.02 -12.18
N LYS A 43 -0.80 -7.26 -12.11
CA LYS A 43 -2.24 -7.55 -12.10
C LYS A 43 -2.98 -6.88 -10.94
N LEU A 44 -2.42 -6.96 -9.73
CA LEU A 44 -3.03 -6.33 -8.55
C LEU A 44 -2.95 -4.81 -8.61
N TYR A 45 -1.87 -4.25 -9.17
CA TYR A 45 -1.76 -2.82 -9.40
C TYR A 45 -2.83 -2.33 -10.38
N GLU A 46 -3.03 -3.03 -11.50
CA GLU A 46 -4.10 -2.72 -12.44
C GLU A 46 -5.48 -2.80 -11.75
N ALA A 47 -5.79 -3.93 -11.11
CA ALA A 47 -7.07 -4.16 -10.45
C ALA A 47 -7.41 -3.13 -9.35
N VAL A 48 -6.40 -2.56 -8.70
CA VAL A 48 -6.55 -1.50 -7.70
C VAL A 48 -6.57 -0.14 -8.40
N TYR A 49 -5.44 0.29 -8.95
CA TYR A 49 -5.21 1.68 -9.36
C TYR A 49 -5.94 2.07 -10.65
N GLU A 50 -6.29 1.09 -11.50
CA GLU A 50 -7.06 1.36 -12.71
C GLU A 50 -8.57 1.25 -12.54
N SER A 51 -9.03 0.77 -11.38
CA SER A 51 -10.45 0.64 -11.09
C SER A 51 -11.17 1.98 -10.95
N ASP A 52 -12.46 2.00 -11.30
CA ASP A 52 -13.31 3.18 -11.13
C ASP A 52 -13.40 3.63 -9.68
N THR A 53 -13.52 2.69 -8.73
CA THR A 53 -13.54 3.01 -7.29
C THR A 53 -12.27 3.74 -6.87
N TRP A 54 -11.10 3.30 -7.35
CA TRP A 54 -9.87 4.01 -7.04
C TRP A 54 -9.85 5.40 -7.66
N LYS A 55 -10.10 5.50 -8.98
CA LYS A 55 -10.00 6.75 -9.73
C LYS A 55 -11.00 7.81 -9.24
N ASN A 56 -12.23 7.40 -8.93
CA ASN A 56 -13.33 8.31 -8.66
C ASN A 56 -13.54 8.55 -7.16
N ASP A 57 -13.30 7.56 -6.30
CA ASP A 57 -13.68 7.66 -4.89
C ASP A 57 -12.47 7.82 -3.95
N ILE A 58 -11.37 7.10 -4.21
CA ILE A 58 -10.22 7.03 -3.28
C ILE A 58 -9.11 8.02 -3.67
N ALA A 59 -8.64 7.99 -4.91
CA ALA A 59 -7.54 8.81 -5.41
C ALA A 59 -7.72 10.32 -5.18
N PRO A 60 -8.93 10.89 -5.33
CA PRO A 60 -9.17 12.32 -5.07
C PRO A 60 -9.00 12.71 -3.59
N LYS A 61 -9.17 11.77 -2.65
CA LYS A 61 -9.03 12.03 -1.21
C LYS A 61 -7.57 11.97 -0.73
N ILE A 62 -6.70 11.29 -1.48
CA ILE A 62 -5.28 11.09 -1.12
C ILE A 62 -4.54 12.39 -0.75
N PRO A 63 -4.67 13.52 -1.50
CA PRO A 63 -3.97 14.77 -1.14
C PRO A 63 -4.34 15.32 0.25
N ALA A 64 -5.55 15.04 0.73
CA ALA A 64 -5.99 15.46 2.06
C ALA A 64 -5.52 14.50 3.17
N MET A 65 -5.08 13.28 2.80
CA MET A 65 -4.68 12.24 3.73
C MET A 65 -3.16 12.08 3.84
N MET A 66 -2.39 12.42 2.81
CA MET A 66 -0.94 12.20 2.75
C MET A 66 -0.24 13.31 1.98
N ASP A 67 0.90 13.77 2.53
CA ASP A 67 1.81 14.66 1.80
C ASP A 67 2.53 13.87 0.69
N ARG A 68 2.08 14.08 -0.55
CA ARG A 68 2.62 13.41 -1.74
C ARG A 68 4.12 13.66 -1.95
N SER A 69 4.65 14.78 -1.49
CA SER A 69 6.07 15.11 -1.64
C SER A 69 6.97 14.29 -0.73
N LYS A 70 6.42 13.75 0.37
CA LYS A 70 7.13 12.91 1.34
C LYS A 70 6.96 11.41 1.09
N ILE A 71 6.16 11.00 0.11
CA ILE A 71 5.93 9.59 -0.18
C ILE A 71 7.23 8.93 -0.66
N VAL A 72 7.66 7.89 0.06
CA VAL A 72 8.78 7.04 -0.34
C VAL A 72 8.29 5.62 -0.57
N VAL A 73 8.40 5.15 -1.81
CA VAL A 73 8.06 3.77 -2.19
C VAL A 73 9.34 3.03 -2.56
N ARG A 74 9.57 1.86 -1.95
CA ARG A 74 10.73 1.01 -2.22
C ARG A 74 10.29 -0.40 -2.55
N ARG A 75 11.01 -1.01 -3.51
CA ARG A 75 11.00 -2.44 -3.75
C ARG A 75 12.10 -3.05 -2.89
N ILE A 76 11.77 -4.10 -2.14
CA ILE A 76 12.68 -4.78 -1.23
C ILE A 76 12.59 -6.28 -1.45
N GLU A 77 13.68 -6.98 -1.17
CA GLU A 77 13.73 -8.44 -1.17
C GLU A 77 13.94 -8.92 0.27
N ALA A 78 13.18 -9.94 0.66
CA ALA A 78 13.35 -10.55 1.97
C ALA A 78 14.70 -11.28 2.05
N SER A 79 15.45 -11.04 3.12
CA SER A 79 16.62 -11.87 3.42
C SER A 79 16.18 -13.27 3.90
N SER A 80 17.09 -14.23 3.86
CA SER A 80 16.82 -15.62 4.28
C SER A 80 16.36 -15.78 5.73
N ARG A 81 16.60 -14.79 6.59
CA ARG A 81 16.18 -14.78 8.00
C ARG A 81 14.93 -13.95 8.27
N SER A 82 14.40 -13.28 7.25
CA SER A 82 13.20 -12.47 7.40
C SER A 82 12.00 -13.38 7.70
N VAL A 83 11.20 -13.03 8.69
CA VAL A 83 9.96 -13.76 9.00
C VAL A 83 8.83 -13.42 8.03
N ILE A 84 8.91 -12.24 7.40
CA ILE A 84 8.06 -11.84 6.29
C ILE A 84 8.80 -12.13 4.98
N GLN A 85 8.14 -12.86 4.09
CA GLN A 85 8.63 -13.26 2.77
C GLN A 85 7.75 -12.64 1.70
#